data_AF-A0A1Y5P5S8-F1
#
_entry.id   AF-A0A1Y5P5S8-F1
#
_cell.length_a   1.000
_cell.length_b   1.000
_cell.length_c   1.000
_cell.angle_alpha   90.00
_cell.angle_beta   90.00
_cell.angle_gamma   90.00
#
_symmetry.space_group_name_H-M   'P 1'
#
loop_
_entity.id
_entity.type
_entity.pdbx_description
1 polymer ?
#
loop_
_entity_poly.entity_id
_entity_poly.type
_entity_poly.pdbx_seq_one_letter_code
_entity_poly.pdbx_strand_id
1 'polypeptide(L)'
;MPYRTKETLEIWLEEFYTLGHAMAETLKVMPQDGSEGADTGLVGITLMSAQTITYIQPEPPGSTNWMITFEARDTAVVLDADGALRLSQELAVVSELCRFLQTRSEAYMAGGGED
;
A
#
# COMPACT_ATOMS: atom_id res chain seq x y z
N MET A 1 -18.82 8.36 2.31
CA MET A 1 -18.13 7.05 2.48
C MET A 1 -17.05 7.26 3.51
N PRO A 2 -16.91 6.40 4.52
CA PRO A 2 -15.89 6.60 5.55
C PRO A 2 -14.51 6.39 4.93
N TYR A 3 -13.69 7.43 4.99
CA TYR A 3 -12.29 7.38 4.60
C TYR A 3 -11.47 6.67 5.70
N ARG A 4 -10.39 6.00 5.32
CA ARG A 4 -9.45 5.44 6.30
C ARG A 4 -8.46 6.54 6.60
N THR A 5 -8.51 7.05 7.83
CA THR A 5 -7.55 8.05 8.28
C THR A 5 -6.14 7.48 8.22
N LYS A 6 -5.16 8.37 8.11
CA LYS A 6 -3.74 8.06 8.14
C LYS A 6 -3.40 7.23 9.37
N GLU A 7 -3.92 7.63 10.53
CA GLU A 7 -3.75 6.91 11.79
C GLU A 7 -4.27 5.46 11.70
N THR A 8 -5.46 5.27 11.11
CA THR A 8 -6.02 3.93 10.87
C THR A 8 -5.09 3.09 9.99
N LEU A 9 -4.56 3.68 8.93
CA LEU A 9 -3.64 2.99 8.02
C LEU A 9 -2.30 2.70 8.68
N GLU A 10 -1.75 3.62 9.48
CA GLU A 10 -0.52 3.40 10.24
C GLU A 10 -0.66 2.21 11.18
N ILE A 11 -1.78 2.11 11.92
CA ILE A 11 -2.09 0.95 12.77
C ILE A 11 -2.15 -0.35 11.96
N TRP A 12 -2.81 -0.33 10.80
CA TRP A 12 -2.90 -1.51 9.94
C TRP A 12 -1.53 -1.93 9.37
N LEU A 13 -0.68 -0.97 9.00
CA LEU A 13 0.69 -1.28 8.57
C LEU A 13 1.51 -1.88 9.71
N GLU A 14 1.37 -1.36 10.93
CA GLU A 14 2.01 -1.95 12.11
C GLU A 14 1.59 -3.40 12.33
N GLU A 15 0.29 -3.69 12.26
CA GLU A 15 -0.22 -5.06 12.34
C GLU A 15 0.35 -5.95 11.23
N PHE A 16 0.41 -5.45 10.00
CA PHE A 16 1.00 -6.17 8.87
C PHE A 16 2.47 -6.53 9.14
N TYR A 17 3.24 -5.66 9.80
CA TYR A 17 4.62 -5.98 10.20
C TYR A 17 4.70 -7.09 11.25
N THR A 18 3.78 -7.11 12.22
CA THR A 18 3.77 -8.16 13.26
C THR A 18 3.53 -9.56 12.69
N LEU A 19 3.01 -9.68 11.46
CA LEU A 19 2.82 -10.95 10.75
C LEU A 19 4.13 -11.51 10.13
N GLY A 20 5.25 -10.80 10.25
CA GLY A 20 6.57 -11.28 9.85
C GLY A 20 7.02 -10.89 8.44
N HIS A 21 6.35 -9.92 7.81
CA HIS A 21 6.75 -9.43 6.48
C HIS A 21 7.93 -8.45 6.58
N ALA A 22 9.04 -8.78 5.91
CA ALA A 22 10.36 -8.15 6.10
C ALA A 22 10.56 -6.78 5.41
N MET A 23 9.52 -6.13 4.90
CA MET A 23 9.62 -4.86 4.13
C MET A 23 9.27 -3.60 4.94
N ALA A 24 9.40 -3.65 6.27
CA ALA A 24 8.92 -2.58 7.14
C ALA A 24 9.57 -1.21 6.93
N GLU A 25 10.81 -1.16 6.42
CA GLU A 25 11.54 0.11 6.23
C GLU A 25 11.15 0.87 4.95
N THR A 26 10.49 0.23 3.99
CA THR A 26 10.17 0.83 2.67
C THR A 26 8.73 1.28 2.53
N LEU A 27 7.88 0.93 3.49
CA LEU A 27 6.45 1.19 3.52
C LEU A 27 6.15 2.48 4.29
N LYS A 28 5.39 3.39 3.67
CA LYS A 28 5.00 4.67 4.28
C LYS A 28 3.58 5.03 3.91
N VAL A 29 2.75 5.38 4.89
CA VAL A 29 1.49 6.08 4.61
C VAL A 29 1.86 7.49 4.14
N MET A 30 1.46 7.82 2.91
CA MET A 30 1.76 9.12 2.34
C MET A 30 0.67 10.10 2.76
N PRO A 31 1.02 11.26 3.35
CA PRO A 31 0.06 12.33 3.50
C PRO A 31 -0.35 12.77 2.10
N GLN A 32 -1.61 12.57 1.75
CA GLN A 32 -2.20 13.15 0.56
C GLN A 32 -3.10 14.29 1.02
N ASP A 33 -2.69 15.52 0.69
CA ASP A 33 -3.58 16.68 0.73
C ASP A 33 -4.55 16.54 -0.45
N GLY A 34 -5.54 15.65 -0.33
CA GLY A 34 -6.70 15.67 -1.21
C GLY A 34 -7.31 17.07 -1.21
N SER A 35 -8.06 17.45 -2.26
CA SER A 35 -8.87 18.66 -2.18
C SER A 35 -9.71 18.60 -0.90
N GLU A 36 -9.58 19.61 -0.02
CA GLU A 36 -10.19 19.69 1.32
C GLU A 36 -9.49 18.92 2.47
N GLY A 37 -8.26 18.43 2.29
CA GLY A 37 -7.50 17.79 3.39
C GLY A 37 -8.00 16.39 3.76
N ALA A 38 -8.73 15.74 2.85
CA ALA A 38 -9.25 14.40 3.05
C ALA A 38 -8.15 13.34 2.89
N ASP A 39 -8.07 12.43 3.87
CA ASP A 39 -7.21 11.25 3.83
C ASP A 39 -7.66 10.30 2.70
N THR A 40 -6.93 10.30 1.58
CA THR A 40 -7.30 9.48 0.42
C THR A 40 -6.93 8.01 0.58
N GLY A 41 -6.18 7.67 1.63
CA GLY A 41 -5.74 6.33 1.94
C GLY A 41 -4.61 5.82 1.05
N LEU A 42 -3.62 6.66 0.76
CA LEU A 42 -2.47 6.30 -0.08
C LEU A 42 -1.33 5.68 0.74
N VAL A 43 -0.94 4.46 0.38
CA VAL A 43 0.25 3.79 0.92
C VAL A 43 1.33 3.74 -0.16
N GLY A 44 2.49 4.33 0.14
CA GLY A 44 3.67 4.31 -0.72
C GLY A 44 4.65 3.20 -0.33
N ILE A 45 5.22 2.57 -1.34
CA ILE A 45 6.15 1.44 -1.22
C ILE A 45 7.31 1.67 -2.19
N THR A 46 8.54 1.60 -1.69
CA THR A 46 9.71 1.57 -2.57
C THR A 46 10.11 0.14 -2.87
N LEU A 47 10.02 -0.25 -4.15
CA LEU A 47 10.60 -1.52 -4.65
C LEU A 47 12.10 -1.33 -4.81
N MET A 48 12.90 -1.83 -3.86
CA MET A 48 14.34 -1.57 -3.81
C MET A 48 15.07 -2.14 -5.03
N SER A 49 14.62 -3.30 -5.52
CA SER A 49 15.22 -3.96 -6.69
C SER A 49 14.96 -3.19 -7.98
N ALA A 50 13.85 -2.46 -8.08
CA ALA A 50 13.51 -1.65 -9.26
C ALA A 50 13.75 -0.14 -9.07
N GLN A 51 14.07 0.31 -7.85
CA GLN A 51 14.10 1.71 -7.43
C GLN A 51 12.87 2.49 -7.93
N THR A 52 11.70 1.86 -7.81
CA THR A 52 10.43 2.39 -8.32
C THR A 52 9.46 2.58 -7.18
N ILE A 53 8.76 3.70 -7.20
CA ILE A 53 7.70 3.96 -6.24
C ILE A 53 6.44 3.26 -6.72
N THR A 54 5.86 2.48 -5.83
CA THR A 54 4.59 1.78 -6.01
C THR A 54 3.62 2.34 -5.00
N TYR A 55 2.38 2.58 -5.42
CA TYR A 55 1.33 3.06 -4.54
C TYR A 55 0.20 2.05 -4.45
N ILE A 56 -0.42 1.96 -3.28
CA ILE A 56 -1.67 1.23 -3.06
C ILE A 56 -2.70 2.22 -2.51
N GLN A 57 -3.87 2.28 -3.14
CA GLN A 57 -4.97 3.15 -2.72
C GLN A 57 -6.33 2.50 -3.01
N PRO A 58 -7.40 2.93 -2.32
CA PRO A 58 -8.76 2.53 -2.67
C PRO A 58 -9.21 3.17 -4.00
N GLU A 59 -9.88 2.40 -4.85
CA GLU A 59 -10.44 2.87 -6.12
C GLU A 59 -11.94 2.50 -6.23
N PRO A 60 -12.87 3.49 -6.30
CA PRO A 60 -12.65 4.93 -6.09
C PRO A 60 -12.28 5.25 -4.61
N PRO A 61 -11.92 6.50 -4.26
CA PRO A 61 -11.63 6.88 -2.88
C PRO A 61 -12.72 6.46 -1.89
N GLY A 62 -12.32 5.88 -0.75
CA GLY A 62 -13.22 5.35 0.27
C GLY A 62 -13.77 3.93 0.00
N SER A 63 -13.48 3.35 -1.18
CA SER A 63 -13.79 1.96 -1.54
C SER A 63 -13.08 0.95 -0.63
N THR A 64 -13.63 -0.27 -0.58
CA THR A 64 -12.93 -1.43 0.00
C THR A 64 -12.05 -2.14 -1.01
N ASN A 65 -12.16 -1.83 -2.29
CA ASN A 65 -11.30 -2.37 -3.35
C ASN A 65 -10.02 -1.54 -3.43
N TRP A 66 -8.88 -2.19 -3.23
CA TRP A 66 -7.56 -1.54 -3.29
C TRP A 66 -6.85 -1.92 -4.59
N MET A 67 -6.16 -0.94 -5.16
CA MET A 67 -5.44 -1.07 -6.42
C MET A 67 -3.97 -0.75 -6.24
N ILE A 68 -3.11 -1.52 -6.90
CA ILE A 68 -1.66 -1.30 -6.96
C ILE A 68 -1.34 -0.52 -8.23
N THR A 69 -0.62 0.59 -8.09
CA THR A 69 -0.09 1.39 -9.20
C THR A 69 1.43 1.35 -9.18
N PHE A 70 2.03 0.91 -10.28
CA PHE A 70 3.46 1.03 -10.52
C PHE A 70 3.69 2.28 -11.36
N GLU A 71 4.39 3.27 -10.80
CA GLU A 71 4.70 4.48 -11.55
C GLU A 71 5.56 4.17 -12.77
N ALA A 72 5.30 4.90 -13.84
CA ALA A 72 6.12 4.83 -15.04
C ALA A 72 7.55 5.30 -14.70
N ARG A 73 8.54 4.60 -15.24
CA ARG A 73 9.95 4.98 -15.09
C ARG A 73 10.44 5.67 -16.35
N ASP A 74 11.30 6.68 -16.18
CA ASP A 74 11.98 7.34 -17.30
C ASP A 74 13.01 6.44 -18.01
N THR A 75 13.48 5.41 -17.31
CA THR A 75 14.49 4.47 -17.81
C THR A 75 14.07 3.02 -17.63
N ALA A 76 14.67 2.12 -18.40
CA ALA A 76 14.47 0.67 -18.22
C ALA A 76 15.11 0.18 -16.92
N VAL A 77 14.52 -0.85 -16.29
CA VAL A 77 15.15 -1.63 -15.23
C VAL A 77 15.95 -2.75 -15.91
N VAL A 78 17.23 -2.89 -15.59
CA VAL A 78 18.05 -4.03 -16.06
C VAL A 78 18.53 -4.80 -14.82
N LEU A 79 18.16 -6.08 -14.73
CA LEU A 79 18.46 -6.95 -13.60
C LEU A 79 19.08 -8.25 -14.09
N ASP A 80 19.94 -8.83 -13.26
CA ASP A 80 20.36 -10.22 -13.38
C ASP A 80 19.30 -11.17 -12.76
N ALA A 81 19.58 -12.47 -12.77
CA ALA A 81 18.65 -13.49 -12.25
C ALA A 81 18.31 -13.26 -10.77
N ASP A 82 19.31 -12.90 -9.95
CA ASP A 82 19.10 -12.67 -8.52
C ASP A 82 18.30 -11.39 -8.26
N GLY A 83 18.54 -10.34 -9.05
CA GLY A 83 17.76 -9.10 -9.00
C GLY A 83 16.31 -9.30 -9.42
N ALA A 84 16.06 -10.10 -10.45
CA ALA A 84 14.71 -10.45 -10.87
C ALA A 84 13.98 -11.27 -9.80
N LEU A 85 14.66 -12.22 -9.14
CA LEU A 85 14.09 -12.97 -8.03
C LEU A 85 13.74 -12.06 -6.84
N ARG A 86 14.64 -11.15 -6.46
CA ARG A 86 14.34 -10.18 -5.38
C ARG A 86 13.15 -9.31 -5.72
N LEU A 87 13.07 -8.78 -6.95
CA LEU A 87 11.90 -8.01 -7.38
C LEU A 87 10.60 -8.83 -7.31
N SER A 88 10.63 -10.11 -7.66
CA SER A 88 9.45 -10.97 -7.55
C SER A 88 8.98 -11.15 -6.09
N GLN A 89 9.91 -11.20 -5.14
CA GLN A 89 9.61 -11.28 -3.72
C GLN A 89 9.02 -9.96 -3.20
N GLU A 90 9.57 -8.83 -3.63
CA GLU A 90 9.00 -7.50 -3.33
C GLU A 90 7.57 -7.38 -3.86
N LEU A 91 7.32 -7.82 -5.11
CA LEU A 91 5.97 -7.82 -5.71
C LEU A 91 4.98 -8.74 -4.97
N ALA A 92 5.45 -9.89 -4.47
CA ALA A 92 4.63 -10.76 -3.64
C ALA A 92 4.18 -10.06 -2.35
N VAL A 93 5.08 -9.35 -1.67
CA VAL A 93 4.73 -8.56 -0.47
C VAL A 93 3.76 -7.43 -0.81
N VAL A 94 3.94 -6.72 -1.92
CA VAL A 94 2.99 -5.68 -2.37
C VAL A 94 1.59 -6.26 -2.59
N SER A 95 1.49 -7.44 -3.20
CA SER A 95 0.23 -8.15 -3.40
C SER A 95 -0.41 -8.55 -2.06
N GLU A 96 0.37 -9.06 -1.12
CA GLU A 96 -0.11 -9.44 0.21
C GLU A 96 -0.63 -8.24 0.99
N LEU A 97 0.09 -7.11 0.95
CA LEU A 97 -0.33 -5.87 1.59
C LEU A 97 -1.63 -5.34 0.99
N CYS A 98 -1.76 -5.33 -0.35
CA CYS A 98 -2.99 -4.90 -1.01
C CYS A 98 -4.21 -5.72 -0.55
N ARG A 99 -4.05 -7.05 -0.49
CA ARG A 99 -5.11 -7.96 -0.01
C ARG A 99 -5.43 -7.74 1.46
N PHE A 100 -4.40 -7.50 2.28
CA PHE A 100 -4.57 -7.19 3.70
C PHE A 100 -5.37 -5.90 3.90
N LEU A 101 -5.00 -4.81 3.21
CA LEU A 101 -5.70 -3.52 3.29
C LEU A 101 -7.16 -3.64 2.84
N GLN A 102 -7.43 -4.41 1.78
CA GLN A 102 -8.79 -4.74 1.35
C GLN A 102 -9.57 -5.50 2.43
N THR A 103 -8.98 -6.53 3.02
CA THR A 103 -9.65 -7.33 4.07
C THR A 103 -9.97 -6.49 5.31
N ARG A 104 -9.02 -5.66 5.76
CA ARG A 104 -9.23 -4.71 6.88
C ARG A 104 -10.30 -3.68 6.54
N SER A 105 -10.30 -3.21 5.30
CA SER A 105 -11.30 -2.26 4.81
C SER A 105 -12.70 -2.84 4.81
N GLU A 106 -12.89 -4.07 4.34
CA GLU A 106 -14.18 -4.78 4.35
C GLU A 106 -14.67 -4.99 5.80
N ALA A 107 -13.78 -5.42 6.70
CA ALA A 107 -14.10 -5.60 8.12
C ALA A 107 -14.49 -4.27 8.79
N TYR A 108 -13.77 -3.18 8.51
CA TYR A 108 -14.06 -1.85 9.03
C TYR A 108 -15.45 -1.35 8.60
N MET A 109 -15.84 -1.58 7.34
CA MET A 109 -17.19 -1.23 6.86
C MET A 109 -18.29 -2.08 7.52
N ALA A 110 -18.03 -3.38 7.71
CA ALA A 110 -18.98 -4.28 8.37
C ALA A 110 -19.16 -3.96 9.87
N GLY A 111 -18.11 -3.44 10.52
CA GLY A 111 -18.12 -3.02 11.91
C GLY A 111 -18.80 -1.68 12.20
N GLY A 112 -19.30 -0.99 11.17
CA GLY A 112 -20.06 0.26 11.33
C GLY A 112 -19.24 1.54 11.30
N GLY A 113 -17.97 1.50 10.86
CA GLY A 113 -17.11 2.66 10.60
C GLY A 113 -17.38 3.86 11.51
N GLU A 114 -17.03 3.74 12.79
CA GLU A 114 -17.34 4.78 13.79
C GLU A 114 -16.71 6.13 13.39
N ASP A 115 -17.59 7.13 13.32
CA ASP A 115 -17.36 8.56 13.02
C ASP A 115 -16.36 9.24 13.97
#